data_AF-A0A967LSK2-F1
#
_entry.id   AF-A0A967LSK2-F1
#
_cell.length_a   1.000
_cell.length_b   1.000
_cell.length_c   1.000
_cell.angle_alpha   90.00
_cell.angle_beta   90.00
_cell.angle_gamma   90.00
#
_symmetry.space_group_name_H-M   'P 1'
#
loop_
_entity.id
_entity.type
_entity.pdbx_description
1 polymer ?
#
loop_
_entity_poly.entity_id
_entity_poly.type
_entity_poly.pdbx_seq_one_letter_code
_entity_poly.pdbx_strand_id
1 'polypeptide(L)'
;NPVVTDPEAPEGLLLQEPSVFFGETMGDYAIVVPGRDSAFTGTPGVDFPEGVPLSSFFRVLAFAWRFGDETLLFSGEVSRDSRIMFRRSVRERVEELAPFILWDSDPLPVVHDGHVVWLLDGYTTSSSFPLARAVALGRTSVRYLRHSVKAAVDGITGQVSLYAVRDGDPVLDTYRRVFPDLVAPMDSMPAGLRRHLRYPELAFLTQAEILQKYHLERAEAFYADQDVWQRPQEAAPRGGMREYRPTYALMPVPMEGGVEYLGMIPFIASARQNMTAVLMVRNDESRYGQLTLVEFPRDQQIPGPGQVQAVIEQEPSISQELSLLRQRGSGVDMGHLRVVPLDSSVLYVQPLFLSAEENPIPELWRVVVSDGRNVSMAQSLSAAMAGLDLPVSAPAQEPEPLTGSGWPRRALDLLDQAVRSQREGDWAGYGR
;
A
#
# COMPACT_ATOMS: atom_id res chain seq x y z
N ASN A 1 -13.77 -24.48 13.71
CA ASN A 1 -13.98 -24.32 12.25
C ASN A 1 -12.85 -25.00 11.51
N PRO A 2 -13.11 -25.92 10.56
CA PRO A 2 -12.03 -26.45 9.75
C PRO A 2 -11.40 -25.29 8.98
N VAL A 3 -10.09 -25.17 9.05
CA VAL A 3 -9.32 -24.29 8.17
C VAL A 3 -9.58 -24.78 6.76
N VAL A 4 -10.36 -24.01 5.99
CA VAL A 4 -10.57 -24.30 4.57
C VAL A 4 -9.27 -23.88 3.87
N THR A 5 -8.43 -24.87 3.58
CA THR A 5 -7.24 -24.67 2.78
C THR A 5 -7.63 -24.81 1.32
N ASP A 6 -7.44 -23.75 0.55
CA ASP A 6 -7.52 -23.82 -0.90
C ASP A 6 -6.19 -24.37 -1.41
N PRO A 7 -6.15 -25.57 -2.02
CA PRO A 7 -4.91 -26.15 -2.54
C PRO A 7 -4.29 -25.32 -3.68
N GLU A 8 -5.04 -24.40 -4.29
CA GLU A 8 -4.52 -23.46 -5.29
C GLU A 8 -3.99 -22.16 -4.66
N ALA A 9 -4.21 -21.93 -3.36
CA ALA A 9 -3.68 -20.74 -2.70
C ALA A 9 -2.14 -20.77 -2.67
N PRO A 10 -1.47 -19.63 -2.97
CA PRO A 10 -0.03 -19.49 -2.80
C PRO A 10 0.38 -19.89 -1.39
N GLU A 11 1.51 -20.59 -1.23
CA GLU A 11 2.01 -21.06 0.08
C GLU A 11 2.07 -19.94 1.12
N GLY A 12 2.42 -18.71 0.70
CA GLY A 12 2.49 -17.53 1.58
C GLY A 12 1.13 -17.00 2.08
N LEU A 13 0.01 -17.52 1.59
CA LEU A 13 -1.35 -17.18 2.02
C LEU A 13 -2.01 -18.30 2.85
N LEU A 14 -1.29 -19.38 3.13
CA LEU A 14 -1.80 -20.48 3.94
C LEU A 14 -1.89 -20.05 5.41
N LEU A 15 -3.12 -19.83 5.87
CA LEU A 15 -3.44 -19.59 7.28
C LEU A 15 -3.57 -20.94 8.00
N GLN A 16 -2.62 -21.24 8.88
CA GLN A 16 -2.70 -22.41 9.77
C GLN A 16 -3.61 -22.12 10.97
N GLU A 17 -3.59 -20.88 11.45
CA GLU A 17 -4.40 -20.40 12.57
C GLU A 17 -5.22 -19.19 12.12
N PRO A 18 -6.47 -19.38 11.65
CA PRO A 18 -7.30 -18.30 11.11
C PRO A 18 -7.96 -17.44 12.19
N SER A 19 -7.76 -17.76 13.47
CA SER A 19 -8.35 -17.03 14.59
C SER A 19 -7.75 -15.63 14.70
N VAL A 20 -8.60 -14.62 14.83
CA VAL A 20 -8.19 -13.23 15.07
C VAL A 20 -8.89 -12.75 16.33
N PHE A 21 -8.11 -12.45 17.37
CA PHE A 21 -8.59 -11.93 18.64
C PHE A 21 -8.35 -10.42 18.79
N PHE A 22 -7.34 -9.90 18.08
CA PHE A 22 -7.00 -8.49 17.95
C PHE A 22 -7.07 -8.08 16.48
N GLY A 23 -7.83 -7.03 16.19
CA GLY A 23 -8.10 -6.60 14.82
C GLY A 23 -8.60 -5.17 14.76
N GLU A 24 -8.79 -4.64 13.56
CA GLU A 24 -9.13 -3.22 13.34
C GLU A 24 -10.44 -2.80 14.04
N THR A 25 -11.48 -3.62 13.92
CA THR A 25 -12.86 -3.28 14.36
C THR A 25 -13.21 -3.81 15.76
N MET A 26 -12.24 -4.38 16.49
CA MET A 26 -12.47 -5.01 17.79
C MET A 26 -12.36 -4.00 18.94
N GLY A 27 -13.27 -3.01 19.00
CA GLY A 27 -13.24 -1.96 20.03
C GLY A 27 -13.66 -2.42 21.42
N ASP A 28 -14.58 -3.36 21.51
CA ASP A 28 -15.14 -3.81 22.78
C ASP A 28 -14.24 -4.80 23.51
N TYR A 29 -14.41 -4.88 24.83
CA TYR A 29 -13.79 -5.93 25.62
C TYR A 29 -14.44 -7.29 25.29
N ALA A 30 -13.74 -8.38 25.55
CA ALA A 30 -14.30 -9.73 25.50
C ALA A 30 -13.86 -10.54 26.72
N ILE A 31 -14.67 -11.54 27.08
CA ILE A 31 -14.39 -12.47 28.16
C ILE A 31 -14.18 -13.84 27.55
N VAL A 32 -13.08 -14.46 27.92
CA VAL A 32 -12.72 -15.80 27.48
C VAL A 32 -12.70 -16.72 28.68
N VAL A 33 -13.24 -17.92 28.50
CA VAL A 33 -13.17 -19.01 29.47
C VAL A 33 -12.36 -20.13 28.83
N PRO A 34 -11.09 -20.33 29.23
CA PRO A 34 -10.25 -21.39 28.70
C PRO A 34 -10.91 -22.76 28.77
N GLY A 35 -10.80 -23.55 27.70
CA GLY A 35 -11.39 -24.90 27.60
C GLY A 35 -12.91 -24.95 27.41
N ARG A 36 -13.61 -23.81 27.39
CA ARG A 36 -15.05 -23.76 27.11
C ARG A 36 -15.39 -23.72 25.63
N ASP A 37 -14.56 -23.04 24.85
CA ASP A 37 -14.60 -23.03 23.38
C ASP A 37 -13.34 -23.70 22.84
N SER A 38 -13.48 -24.42 21.74
CA SER A 38 -12.38 -24.92 20.92
C SER A 38 -11.36 -23.84 20.54
N ALA A 39 -11.81 -22.59 20.35
CA ALA A 39 -10.94 -21.46 20.05
C ALA A 39 -10.02 -21.02 21.21
N PHE A 40 -10.26 -21.50 22.44
CA PHE A 40 -9.50 -21.14 23.64
C PHE A 40 -8.88 -22.38 24.29
N THR A 41 -8.30 -23.23 23.45
CA THR A 41 -7.56 -24.42 23.87
C THR A 41 -6.07 -24.17 23.73
N GLY A 42 -5.25 -24.73 24.62
CA GLY A 42 -3.80 -24.49 24.65
C GLY A 42 -3.36 -23.55 25.77
N THR A 43 -2.28 -22.83 25.53
CA THR A 43 -1.55 -21.99 26.47
C THR A 43 -1.92 -20.51 26.28
N PRO A 44 -2.47 -19.83 27.31
CA PRO A 44 -2.72 -18.40 27.25
C PRO A 44 -1.44 -17.61 26.97
N GLY A 45 -1.51 -16.63 26.07
CA GLY A 45 -0.37 -15.84 25.61
C GLY A 45 0.42 -16.46 24.46
N VAL A 46 0.06 -17.67 24.03
CA VAL A 46 0.64 -18.35 22.86
C VAL A 46 -0.47 -18.71 21.88
N ASP A 47 -1.37 -19.62 22.26
CA ASP A 47 -2.42 -20.14 21.38
C ASP A 47 -3.68 -19.25 21.36
N PHE A 48 -3.83 -18.39 22.37
CA PHE A 48 -4.90 -17.40 22.49
C PHE A 48 -4.46 -16.26 23.43
N PRO A 49 -5.20 -15.14 23.54
CA PRO A 49 -4.78 -13.99 24.33
C PRO A 49 -4.58 -14.35 25.80
N GLU A 50 -3.49 -13.86 26.40
CA GLU A 50 -3.25 -14.05 27.84
C GLU A 50 -4.39 -13.44 28.68
N GLY A 51 -4.80 -12.22 28.32
CA GLY A 51 -5.86 -11.47 29.01
C GLY A 51 -5.56 -11.21 30.50
N VAL A 52 -6.50 -10.56 31.18
CA VAL A 52 -6.41 -10.32 32.63
C VAL A 52 -7.32 -11.32 33.35
N PRO A 53 -6.79 -12.18 34.25
CA PRO A 53 -7.62 -13.13 34.99
C PRO A 53 -8.64 -12.44 35.90
N LEU A 54 -9.91 -12.82 35.77
CA LEU A 54 -11.05 -12.40 36.59
C LEU A 54 -11.18 -13.29 37.85
N SER A 55 -10.06 -13.59 38.49
CA SER A 55 -9.96 -14.55 39.60
C SER A 55 -10.59 -14.06 40.91
N SER A 56 -10.99 -12.79 41.01
CA SER A 56 -11.56 -12.21 42.23
C SER A 56 -12.68 -11.22 41.94
N PHE A 57 -13.66 -11.15 42.85
CA PHE A 57 -14.79 -10.23 42.78
C PHE A 57 -14.36 -8.77 42.64
N PHE A 58 -13.30 -8.33 43.33
CA PHE A 58 -12.80 -6.95 43.21
C PHE A 58 -12.25 -6.63 41.82
N ARG A 59 -11.61 -7.59 41.13
CA ARG A 59 -11.19 -7.40 39.73
C ARG A 59 -12.41 -7.29 38.82
N VAL A 60 -13.41 -8.15 39.00
CA VAL A 60 -14.67 -8.08 38.23
C VAL A 60 -15.34 -6.73 38.46
N LEU A 61 -15.43 -6.25 39.69
CA LEU A 61 -15.98 -4.93 40.04
C LEU A 61 -15.19 -3.78 39.41
N ALA A 62 -13.86 -3.84 39.43
CA ALA A 62 -13.03 -2.82 38.79
C ALA A 62 -13.27 -2.74 37.28
N PHE A 63 -13.39 -3.88 36.60
CA PHE A 63 -13.71 -3.91 35.17
C PHE A 63 -15.15 -3.51 34.87
N ALA A 64 -16.12 -3.95 35.69
CA ALA A 64 -17.51 -3.50 35.61
C ALA A 64 -17.60 -1.97 35.71
N TRP A 65 -16.85 -1.36 36.62
CA TRP A 65 -16.79 0.08 36.74
C TRP A 65 -16.06 0.75 35.56
N ARG A 66 -14.92 0.19 35.12
CA ARG A 66 -14.11 0.70 34.00
C ARG A 66 -14.87 0.75 32.68
N PHE A 67 -15.72 -0.24 32.43
CA PHE A 67 -16.51 -0.38 31.21
C PHE A 67 -17.97 0.11 31.38
N GLY A 68 -18.39 0.44 32.61
CA GLY A 68 -19.77 0.82 32.89
C GLY A 68 -20.76 -0.33 32.65
N ASP A 69 -20.31 -1.57 32.83
CA ASP A 69 -21.08 -2.77 32.52
C ASP A 69 -21.38 -3.57 33.79
N GLU A 70 -22.60 -3.43 34.31
CA GLU A 70 -23.07 -4.15 35.49
C GLU A 70 -23.31 -5.64 35.24
N THR A 71 -23.50 -6.05 33.98
CA THR A 71 -23.74 -7.45 33.63
C THR A 71 -22.55 -8.33 34.00
N LEU A 72 -21.34 -7.77 34.02
CA LEU A 72 -20.12 -8.43 34.50
C LEU A 72 -20.24 -8.94 35.94
N LEU A 73 -21.02 -8.28 36.80
CA LEU A 73 -21.19 -8.66 38.20
C LEU A 73 -22.23 -9.78 38.41
N PHE A 74 -23.20 -9.89 37.50
CA PHE A 74 -24.36 -10.75 37.65
C PHE A 74 -24.41 -11.91 36.65
N SER A 75 -23.52 -11.92 35.66
CA SER A 75 -23.45 -12.96 34.64
C SER A 75 -22.94 -14.28 35.23
N GLY A 76 -23.78 -15.32 35.18
CA GLY A 76 -23.39 -16.68 35.56
C GLY A 76 -22.38 -17.34 34.59
N GLU A 77 -22.08 -16.67 33.48
CA GLU A 77 -21.13 -17.11 32.46
C GLU A 77 -19.67 -16.77 32.82
N VAL A 78 -19.45 -15.85 33.78
CA VAL A 78 -18.13 -15.45 34.28
C VAL A 78 -17.72 -16.37 35.43
N SER A 79 -16.59 -17.06 35.28
CA SER A 79 -15.99 -17.94 36.28
C SER A 79 -14.65 -17.38 36.79
N ARG A 80 -14.03 -18.03 37.77
CA ARG A 80 -12.69 -17.64 38.26
C ARG A 80 -11.57 -17.90 37.25
N ASP A 81 -11.85 -18.75 36.27
CA ASP A 81 -10.93 -19.07 35.17
C ASP A 81 -11.12 -18.10 33.99
N SER A 82 -12.16 -17.26 34.03
CA SER A 82 -12.40 -16.24 33.02
C SER A 82 -11.26 -15.25 32.93
N ARG A 83 -10.97 -14.81 31.70
CA ARG A 83 -9.97 -13.81 31.37
C ARG A 83 -10.65 -12.71 30.58
N ILE A 84 -10.44 -11.46 30.97
CA ILE A 84 -10.95 -10.32 30.22
C ILE A 84 -9.84 -9.78 29.30
N MET A 85 -10.18 -9.56 28.04
CA MET A 85 -9.34 -8.90 27.05
C MET A 85 -9.99 -7.57 26.67
N PHE A 86 -9.19 -6.52 26.59
CA PHE A 86 -9.62 -5.17 26.23
C PHE A 86 -8.49 -4.50 25.44
N ARG A 87 -8.78 -3.36 24.80
CA ARG A 87 -7.89 -2.75 23.79
C ARG A 87 -7.53 -3.78 22.72
N ARG A 88 -8.59 -4.38 22.18
CA ARG A 88 -8.50 -5.38 21.12
C ARG A 88 -8.33 -4.74 19.75
N SER A 89 -8.68 -3.45 19.63
CA SER A 89 -8.34 -2.64 18.49
C SER A 89 -6.84 -2.48 18.42
N VAL A 90 -6.27 -2.91 17.30
CA VAL A 90 -4.83 -2.84 17.04
C VAL A 90 -4.32 -1.40 17.15
N ARG A 91 -5.09 -0.44 16.63
CA ARG A 91 -4.79 0.99 16.72
C ARG A 91 -4.78 1.49 18.16
N GLU A 92 -5.87 1.27 18.91
CA GLU A 92 -5.99 1.73 20.30
C GLU A 92 -4.83 1.19 21.15
N ARG A 93 -4.43 -0.05 20.87
CA ARG A 93 -3.34 -0.72 21.59
C ARG A 93 -1.98 -0.08 21.33
N VAL A 94 -1.63 0.23 20.09
CA VAL A 94 -0.34 0.90 19.78
C VAL A 94 -0.33 2.35 20.24
N GLU A 95 -1.46 3.05 20.16
CA GLU A 95 -1.62 4.42 20.65
C GLU A 95 -1.45 4.49 22.17
N GLU A 96 -1.98 3.53 22.92
CA GLU A 96 -1.79 3.48 24.37
C GLU A 96 -0.33 3.22 24.76
N LEU A 97 0.37 2.35 24.02
CA LEU A 97 1.77 2.00 24.32
C LEU A 97 2.75 3.12 23.95
N ALA A 98 2.47 3.83 22.86
CA ALA A 98 3.32 4.90 22.35
C ALA A 98 2.48 6.12 21.91
N PRO A 99 1.90 6.87 22.87
CA PRO A 99 1.00 8.00 22.57
C PRO A 99 1.72 9.22 21.97
N PHE A 100 3.05 9.20 21.97
CA PHE A 100 3.89 10.23 21.36
C PHE A 100 4.18 9.99 19.87
N ILE A 101 3.76 8.85 19.34
CA ILE A 101 3.80 8.52 17.91
C ILE A 101 2.43 8.79 17.31
N LEU A 102 2.40 9.49 16.17
CA LEU A 102 1.20 9.56 15.35
C LEU A 102 1.07 8.23 14.60
N TRP A 103 0.03 7.47 14.85
CA TRP A 103 -0.20 6.17 14.21
C TRP A 103 -1.12 6.29 12.99
N ASP A 104 -0.79 5.57 11.92
CA ASP A 104 -1.65 5.45 10.75
C ASP A 104 -3.03 4.86 11.11
N SER A 105 -4.03 5.15 10.29
CA SER A 105 -5.40 4.64 10.44
C SER A 105 -5.64 3.32 9.76
N ASP A 106 -4.83 2.97 8.78
CA ASP A 106 -5.04 1.78 7.96
C ASP A 106 -3.97 0.72 8.28
N PRO A 107 -4.23 -0.20 9.24
CA PRO A 107 -3.31 -1.28 9.54
C PRO A 107 -3.26 -2.30 8.39
N LEU A 108 -2.06 -2.71 7.99
CA LEU A 108 -1.85 -3.71 6.93
C LEU A 108 -1.86 -5.13 7.52
N PRO A 109 -2.85 -5.99 7.23
CA PRO A 109 -2.79 -7.40 7.61
C PRO A 109 -1.77 -8.14 6.74
N VAL A 110 -0.90 -8.91 7.38
CA VAL A 110 0.05 -9.81 6.70
C VAL A 110 -0.05 -11.20 7.30
N VAL A 111 0.19 -12.22 6.48
CA VAL A 111 0.31 -13.60 6.97
C VAL A 111 1.76 -13.86 7.31
N HIS A 112 2.03 -14.18 8.57
CA HIS A 112 3.35 -14.54 9.05
C HIS A 112 3.22 -15.77 9.94
N ASP A 113 4.04 -16.79 9.69
CA ASP A 113 4.04 -18.05 10.45
C ASP A 113 2.62 -18.64 10.62
N GLY A 114 1.83 -18.60 9.55
CA GLY A 114 0.50 -19.21 9.48
C GLY A 114 -0.63 -18.44 10.16
N HIS A 115 -0.40 -17.24 10.69
CA HIS A 115 -1.43 -16.41 11.32
C HIS A 115 -1.35 -14.95 10.88
N VAL A 116 -2.35 -14.15 11.25
CA VAL A 116 -2.44 -12.73 10.89
C VAL A 116 -1.61 -11.89 11.86
N VAL A 117 -0.70 -11.09 11.33
CA VAL A 117 0.01 -10.02 12.02
C VAL A 117 -0.37 -8.69 11.38
N TRP A 118 -0.70 -7.69 12.20
CA TRP A 118 -1.05 -6.36 11.72
C TRP A 118 0.19 -5.46 11.75
N LEU A 119 0.54 -4.86 10.62
CA LEU A 119 1.60 -3.87 10.51
C LEU A 119 1.00 -2.46 10.50
N LEU A 120 1.57 -1.55 11.30
CA LEU A 120 1.14 -0.15 11.37
C LEU A 120 2.33 0.78 11.21
N ASP A 121 2.11 1.86 10.48
CA ASP A 121 3.09 2.91 10.30
C ASP A 121 2.94 3.98 11.39
N GLY A 122 4.07 4.37 11.96
CA GLY A 122 4.18 5.33 13.04
C GLY A 122 5.07 6.51 12.66
N TYR A 123 4.60 7.72 12.93
CA TYR A 123 5.26 8.96 12.56
C TYR A 123 5.63 9.79 13.78
N THR A 124 6.86 10.29 13.82
CA THR A 124 7.20 11.41 14.70
C THR A 124 6.79 12.71 14.02
N THR A 125 6.16 13.59 14.80
CA THR A 125 5.64 14.85 14.26
C THR A 125 5.99 16.03 15.17
N SER A 126 6.06 17.22 14.58
CA SER A 126 6.15 18.48 15.31
C SER A 126 5.53 19.61 14.50
N SER A 127 4.84 20.53 15.18
CA SER A 127 4.25 21.74 14.60
C SER A 127 5.22 22.93 14.58
N SER A 128 6.40 22.82 15.22
CA SER A 128 7.28 23.94 15.52
C SER A 128 8.64 23.91 14.80
N PHE A 129 8.83 23.00 13.83
CA PHE A 129 10.11 22.93 13.12
C PHE A 129 10.37 24.22 12.31
N PRO A 130 11.51 24.90 12.52
CA PRO A 130 11.76 26.23 11.97
C PRO A 130 11.93 26.16 10.45
N LEU A 131 11.47 27.21 9.76
CA LEU A 131 11.64 27.40 8.31
C LEU A 131 11.05 26.29 7.42
N ALA A 132 10.32 25.33 7.99
CA ALA A 132 9.61 24.30 7.24
C ALA A 132 8.19 24.74 6.89
N ARG A 133 7.73 24.41 5.69
CA ARG A 133 6.33 24.59 5.27
C ARG A 133 5.41 23.78 6.17
N ALA A 134 4.31 24.39 6.57
CA ALA A 134 3.25 23.71 7.29
C ALA A 134 2.42 22.85 6.30
N VAL A 135 2.20 21.60 6.65
CA VAL A 135 1.32 20.66 5.93
C VAL A 135 0.11 20.39 6.81
N ALA A 136 -1.08 20.32 6.22
CA ALA A 136 -2.31 20.01 6.94
C ALA A 136 -2.50 18.48 6.99
N LEU A 137 -2.67 17.94 8.20
CA LEU A 137 -3.02 16.55 8.45
C LEU A 137 -4.37 16.51 9.17
N GLY A 138 -5.44 16.38 8.38
CA GLY A 138 -6.81 16.49 8.86
C GLY A 138 -7.07 17.86 9.50
N ARG A 139 -7.33 17.88 10.81
CA ARG A 139 -7.58 19.12 11.59
C ARG A 139 -6.31 19.72 12.21
N THR A 140 -5.17 19.06 12.05
CA THR A 140 -3.89 19.49 12.62
C THR A 140 -2.96 19.98 11.52
N SER A 141 -1.92 20.73 11.90
CA SER A 141 -0.86 21.11 10.97
C SER A 141 0.50 20.79 11.57
N VAL A 142 1.36 20.19 10.75
CA VAL A 142 2.71 19.78 11.12
C VAL A 142 3.73 20.47 10.22
N ARG A 143 4.91 20.73 10.79
CA ARG A 143 6.10 21.24 10.06
C ARG A 143 7.22 20.21 10.01
N TYR A 144 7.09 19.13 10.77
CA TYR A 144 7.96 17.98 10.78
C TYR A 144 7.09 16.74 10.78
N LEU A 145 7.35 15.83 9.84
CA LEU A 145 6.78 14.50 9.77
C LEU A 145 7.86 13.55 9.29
N ARG A 146 8.15 12.52 10.07
CA ARG A 146 9.03 11.43 9.68
C ARG A 146 8.34 10.11 9.95
N HIS A 147 8.34 9.22 8.97
CA HIS A 147 8.10 7.81 9.23
C HIS A 147 9.31 7.26 9.99
N SER A 148 9.04 6.77 11.19
CA SER A 148 10.07 6.52 12.19
C SER A 148 9.89 5.19 12.90
N VAL A 149 8.65 4.73 13.08
CA VAL A 149 8.36 3.48 13.77
C VAL A 149 7.45 2.62 12.90
N LYS A 150 7.65 1.31 12.91
CA LYS A 150 6.65 0.33 12.48
C LYS A 150 6.24 -0.50 13.68
N ALA A 151 4.93 -0.68 13.87
CA ALA A 151 4.42 -1.63 14.84
C ALA A 151 4.03 -2.93 14.14
N ALA A 152 4.29 -4.05 14.79
CA ALA A 152 3.71 -5.35 14.47
C ALA A 152 2.84 -5.78 15.65
N VAL A 153 1.58 -6.11 15.39
CA VAL A 153 0.64 -6.59 16.39
C VAL A 153 0.16 -7.98 16.00
N ASP A 154 0.48 -8.96 16.83
CA ASP A 154 0.03 -10.33 16.69
C ASP A 154 -1.50 -10.40 16.81
N GLY A 155 -2.17 -10.94 15.80
CA GLY A 155 -3.62 -11.04 15.76
C GLY A 155 -4.20 -12.04 16.77
N ILE A 156 -3.38 -12.97 17.27
CA ILE A 156 -3.76 -14.00 18.23
C ILE A 156 -3.47 -13.53 19.65
N THR A 157 -2.23 -13.21 19.96
CA THR A 157 -1.80 -12.89 21.33
C THR A 157 -2.01 -11.43 21.70
N GLY A 158 -2.05 -10.54 20.69
CA GLY A 158 -2.04 -9.09 20.89
C GLY A 158 -0.68 -8.56 21.32
N GLN A 159 0.39 -9.33 21.21
CA GLN A 159 1.73 -8.83 21.48
C GLN A 159 2.07 -7.71 20.48
N VAL A 160 2.56 -6.58 20.99
CA VAL A 160 2.99 -5.43 20.18
C VAL A 160 4.51 -5.38 20.18
N SER A 161 5.10 -5.31 19.00
CA SER A 161 6.53 -5.05 18.81
C SER A 161 6.71 -3.78 18.00
N LEU A 162 7.49 -2.83 18.50
CA LEU A 162 7.77 -1.56 17.82
C LEU A 162 9.20 -1.57 17.28
N TYR A 163 9.38 -1.17 16.02
CA TYR A 163 10.66 -1.20 15.33
C TYR A 163 11.00 0.18 14.76
N ALA A 164 12.20 0.67 15.03
CA ALA A 164 12.71 1.92 14.48
C ALA A 164 13.09 1.74 13.00
N VAL A 165 12.46 2.48 12.10
CA VAL A 165 12.60 2.31 10.64
C VAL A 165 13.94 2.76 10.10
N ARG A 166 14.49 3.83 10.67
CA ARG A 166 15.79 4.39 10.31
C ARG A 166 16.43 5.07 11.50
N ASP A 167 17.74 5.15 11.47
CA ASP A 167 18.48 6.02 12.37
C ASP A 167 18.43 7.48 11.89
N GLY A 168 18.69 8.41 12.81
CA GLY A 168 18.78 9.84 12.51
C GLY A 168 17.47 10.61 12.57
N ASP A 169 16.41 10.04 13.17
CA ASP A 169 15.26 10.82 13.63
C ASP A 169 15.50 11.32 15.06
N PRO A 170 15.85 12.61 15.26
CA PRO A 170 16.17 13.15 16.57
C PRO A 170 15.00 13.06 17.57
N VAL A 171 13.76 13.05 17.08
CA VAL A 171 12.57 12.94 17.95
C VAL A 171 12.44 11.52 18.47
N LEU A 172 12.52 10.53 17.58
CA LEU A 172 12.46 9.12 17.99
C LEU A 172 13.67 8.75 18.86
N ASP A 173 14.86 9.21 18.51
CA ASP A 173 16.09 8.96 19.29
C ASP A 173 15.96 9.46 20.73
N THR A 174 15.26 10.58 20.94
CA THR A 174 14.98 11.10 22.28
C THR A 174 14.06 10.14 23.06
N TYR A 175 12.98 9.66 22.45
CA TYR A 175 12.08 8.70 23.10
C TYR A 175 12.75 7.34 23.37
N ARG A 176 13.62 6.87 22.47
CA ARG A 176 14.41 5.63 22.68
C ARG A 176 15.39 5.76 23.84
N ARG A 177 15.87 6.96 24.17
CA ARG A 177 16.69 7.17 25.40
C ARG A 177 15.86 7.12 26.67
N VAL A 178 14.61 7.59 26.61
CA VAL A 178 13.69 7.59 27.76
C VAL A 178 13.12 6.19 28.00
N PHE A 179 12.81 5.46 26.91
CA PHE A 179 12.22 4.12 26.92
C PHE A 179 13.06 3.15 26.08
N PRO A 180 14.23 2.70 26.59
CA PRO A 180 15.20 1.92 25.81
C PRO A 180 14.65 0.58 25.28
N ASP A 181 13.75 -0.05 26.03
CA ASP A 181 13.20 -1.37 25.69
C ASP A 181 11.92 -1.29 24.85
N LEU A 182 11.38 -0.09 24.62
CA LEU A 182 10.08 0.09 23.97
C LEU A 182 10.16 -0.06 22.45
N VAL A 183 11.25 0.40 21.82
CA VAL A 183 11.42 0.40 20.36
C VAL A 183 12.72 -0.29 19.98
N ALA A 184 12.58 -1.45 19.35
CA ALA A 184 13.67 -2.28 18.87
C ALA A 184 14.25 -1.76 17.54
N PRO A 185 15.49 -2.14 17.16
CA PRO A 185 16.04 -1.89 15.84
C PRO A 185 15.25 -2.60 14.72
N MET A 186 15.20 -2.05 13.50
CA MET A 186 14.54 -2.72 12.37
C MET A 186 15.11 -4.12 12.09
N ASP A 187 16.42 -4.31 12.27
CA ASP A 187 17.10 -5.58 12.00
C ASP A 187 16.66 -6.73 12.91
N SER A 188 16.04 -6.44 14.06
CA SER A 188 15.44 -7.47 14.90
C SER A 188 14.03 -7.89 14.44
N MET A 189 13.46 -7.22 13.44
CA MET A 189 12.18 -7.63 12.85
C MET A 189 12.37 -8.94 12.08
N PRO A 190 11.52 -9.96 12.30
CA PRO A 190 11.58 -11.22 11.57
C PRO A 190 11.65 -11.02 10.06
N ALA A 191 12.53 -11.76 9.38
CA ALA A 191 12.73 -11.63 7.93
C ALA A 191 11.45 -11.88 7.12
N GLY A 192 10.56 -12.77 7.60
CA GLY A 192 9.23 -12.97 7.00
C GLY A 192 8.42 -11.68 6.98
N LEU A 193 8.30 -10.99 8.12
CA LEU A 193 7.61 -9.70 8.22
C LEU A 193 8.30 -8.59 7.41
N ARG A 194 9.65 -8.56 7.39
CA ARG A 194 10.40 -7.55 6.64
C ARG A 194 10.11 -7.58 5.13
N ARG A 195 9.79 -8.74 4.56
CA ARG A 195 9.39 -8.88 3.14
C ARG A 195 8.02 -8.28 2.83
N HIS A 196 7.18 -8.08 3.85
CA HIS A 196 5.86 -7.46 3.68
C HIS A 196 5.86 -5.96 3.95
N LEU A 197 7.03 -5.35 4.18
CA LEU A 197 7.10 -3.92 4.43
C LEU A 197 6.65 -3.13 3.21
N ARG A 198 5.72 -2.20 3.47
CA ARG A 198 5.28 -1.18 2.53
C ARG A 198 5.77 0.18 3.01
N TYR A 199 6.15 1.06 2.11
CA TYR A 199 6.42 2.44 2.42
C TYR A 199 5.09 3.12 2.80
N PRO A 200 5.04 3.87 3.90
CA PRO A 200 3.82 4.47 4.42
C PRO A 200 3.12 5.41 3.44
N GLU A 201 1.81 5.24 3.31
CA GLU A 201 0.98 6.07 2.45
C GLU A 201 0.98 7.54 2.89
N LEU A 202 0.83 7.83 4.20
CA LEU A 202 0.78 9.21 4.68
C LEU A 202 2.07 9.99 4.39
N ALA A 203 3.24 9.39 4.63
CA ALA A 203 4.50 10.05 4.32
C ALA A 203 4.66 10.22 2.80
N PHE A 204 4.28 9.22 2.01
CA PHE A 204 4.39 9.29 0.55
C PHE A 204 3.50 10.37 -0.04
N LEU A 205 2.24 10.47 0.41
CA LEU A 205 1.30 11.53 0.05
C LEU A 205 1.80 12.91 0.48
N THR A 206 2.36 13.02 1.70
CA THR A 206 2.93 14.28 2.20
C THR A 206 4.11 14.73 1.32
N GLN A 207 5.00 13.81 0.96
CA GLN A 207 6.12 14.09 0.07
C GLN A 207 5.64 14.51 -1.33
N ALA A 208 4.61 13.85 -1.84
CA ALA A 208 3.99 14.21 -3.11
C ALA A 208 3.34 15.61 -3.08
N GLU A 209 2.65 15.97 -2.00
CA GLU A 209 2.09 17.32 -1.81
C GLU A 209 3.18 18.40 -1.84
N ILE A 210 4.30 18.17 -1.15
CA ILE A 210 5.43 19.10 -1.17
C ILE A 210 6.02 19.22 -2.59
N LEU A 211 6.22 18.10 -3.27
CA LEU A 211 6.79 18.06 -4.62
C LEU A 211 5.96 18.77 -5.69
N GLN A 212 4.66 18.99 -5.47
CA GLN A 212 3.81 19.75 -6.40
C GLN A 212 4.40 21.13 -6.75
N LYS A 213 5.14 21.74 -5.82
CA LYS A 213 5.80 23.04 -6.02
C LYS A 213 7.32 23.01 -5.83
N TYR A 214 7.83 22.16 -4.94
CA TYR A 214 9.25 22.16 -4.58
C TYR A 214 10.18 21.45 -5.58
N HIS A 215 9.64 20.87 -6.66
CA HIS A 215 10.45 20.46 -7.81
C HIS A 215 10.99 21.66 -8.61
N LEU A 216 10.41 22.85 -8.43
CA LEU A 216 10.85 24.08 -9.10
C LEU A 216 12.12 24.63 -8.43
N GLU A 217 13.27 24.41 -9.06
CA GLU A 217 14.56 24.87 -8.54
C GLU A 217 14.80 26.37 -8.75
N ARG A 218 14.14 26.99 -9.75
CA ARG A 218 14.31 28.42 -10.07
C ARG A 218 13.35 29.29 -9.27
N ALA A 219 13.90 30.28 -8.55
CA ALA A 219 13.14 31.18 -7.68
C ALA A 219 12.03 31.93 -8.43
N GLU A 220 12.29 32.43 -9.64
CA GLU A 220 11.31 33.20 -10.41
C GLU A 220 10.11 32.32 -10.79
N ALA A 221 10.35 31.05 -11.16
CA ALA A 221 9.27 30.10 -11.46
C ALA A 221 8.47 29.74 -10.20
N PHE A 222 9.17 29.52 -9.09
CA PHE A 222 8.55 29.20 -7.81
C PHE A 222 7.64 30.32 -7.29
N TYR A 223 8.07 31.59 -7.38
CA TYR A 223 7.27 32.74 -6.95
C TYR A 223 6.16 33.10 -7.93
N ALA A 224 6.30 32.76 -9.21
CA ALA A 224 5.29 32.99 -10.24
C ALA A 224 4.27 31.85 -10.37
N ASP A 225 4.38 30.78 -9.55
CA ASP A 225 3.58 29.56 -9.65
C ASP A 225 3.57 28.98 -11.08
N GLN A 226 4.70 29.11 -11.78
CA GLN A 226 4.87 28.50 -13.09
C GLN A 226 5.09 27.01 -12.94
N ASP A 227 4.40 26.23 -13.77
CA ASP A 227 4.63 24.78 -13.89
C ASP A 227 4.35 23.99 -12.60
N VAL A 228 3.41 24.48 -11.78
CA VAL A 228 2.93 23.76 -10.60
C VAL A 228 2.25 22.46 -11.02
N TRP A 229 2.62 21.37 -10.36
CA TRP A 229 2.02 20.06 -10.55
C TRP A 229 0.84 19.87 -9.60
N GLN A 230 -0.01 18.89 -9.91
CA GLN A 230 -1.10 18.47 -9.05
C GLN A 230 -1.14 16.95 -8.97
N ARG A 231 -1.70 16.43 -7.87
CA ARG A 231 -2.14 15.04 -7.85
C ARG A 231 -3.38 14.91 -8.74
N PRO A 232 -3.45 13.88 -9.60
CA PRO A 232 -4.63 13.68 -10.43
C PRO A 232 -5.84 13.29 -9.58
N GLN A 233 -7.01 13.41 -10.21
CA GLN A 233 -8.25 12.82 -9.70
C GLN A 233 -8.55 11.53 -10.47
N GLU A 234 -9.27 10.63 -9.81
CA GLU A 234 -9.79 9.40 -10.39
C GLU A 234 -11.25 9.15 -9.94
N ALA A 235 -11.92 8.21 -10.61
CA ALA A 235 -13.25 7.77 -10.18
C ALA A 235 -13.18 7.13 -8.79
N ALA A 236 -14.09 7.53 -7.91
CA ALA A 236 -14.32 6.82 -6.66
C ALA A 236 -15.14 5.55 -6.92
N PRO A 237 -14.97 4.46 -6.14
CA PRO A 237 -15.63 3.17 -6.38
C PRO A 237 -17.14 3.27 -6.60
N ARG A 238 -17.84 4.10 -5.81
CA ARG A 238 -19.30 4.30 -5.88
C ARG A 238 -19.72 5.58 -6.61
N GLY A 239 -18.86 6.10 -7.48
CA GLY A 239 -19.11 7.31 -8.27
C GLY A 239 -18.59 8.59 -7.63
N GLY A 240 -18.47 9.63 -8.46
CA GLY A 240 -17.78 10.87 -8.12
C GLY A 240 -16.27 10.78 -8.34
N MET A 241 -15.58 11.89 -8.10
CA MET A 241 -14.12 11.99 -8.20
C MET A 241 -13.49 11.98 -6.80
N ARG A 242 -12.33 11.35 -6.69
CA ARG A 242 -11.44 11.44 -5.52
C ARG A 242 -10.02 11.76 -5.96
N GLU A 243 -9.20 12.24 -5.03
CA GLU A 243 -7.76 12.35 -5.30
C GLU A 243 -7.14 10.97 -5.50
N TYR A 244 -6.18 10.91 -6.41
CA TYR A 244 -5.42 9.70 -6.67
C TYR A 244 -4.62 9.29 -5.42
N ARG A 245 -4.76 8.02 -5.03
CA ARG A 245 -4.01 7.39 -3.94
C ARG A 245 -2.81 6.61 -4.47
N PRO A 246 -1.73 6.44 -3.70
CA PRO A 246 -0.60 5.64 -4.14
C PRO A 246 -0.99 4.21 -4.50
N THR A 247 -0.37 3.69 -5.55
CA THR A 247 -0.46 2.26 -5.91
C THR A 247 0.76 1.53 -5.44
N TYR A 248 0.60 0.25 -5.11
CA TYR A 248 1.73 -0.63 -4.81
C TYR A 248 1.61 -1.90 -5.64
N ALA A 249 2.65 -2.24 -6.40
CA ALA A 249 2.65 -3.38 -7.29
C ALA A 249 4.06 -3.94 -7.48
N LEU A 250 4.14 -5.25 -7.77
CA LEU A 250 5.35 -5.85 -8.31
C LEU A 250 5.45 -5.48 -9.78
N MET A 251 6.54 -4.84 -10.17
CA MET A 251 6.74 -4.40 -11.55
C MET A 251 8.22 -4.22 -11.88
N PRO A 252 8.58 -4.20 -13.18
CA PRO A 252 9.92 -3.84 -13.60
C PRO A 252 10.29 -2.44 -13.11
N VAL A 253 11.52 -2.27 -12.59
CA VAL A 253 12.03 -0.93 -12.31
C VAL A 253 12.35 -0.24 -13.63
N PRO A 254 11.75 0.93 -13.94
CA PRO A 254 12.07 1.66 -15.16
C PRO A 254 13.57 1.92 -15.27
N MET A 255 14.14 1.71 -16.46
CA MET A 255 15.56 1.93 -16.78
C MET A 255 16.60 1.05 -16.07
N GLU A 256 16.27 0.42 -14.94
CA GLU A 256 17.17 -0.49 -14.20
C GLU A 256 16.86 -1.98 -14.48
N GLY A 257 15.64 -2.30 -14.93
CA GLY A 257 15.18 -3.68 -15.09
C GLY A 257 14.96 -4.38 -13.74
N GLY A 258 14.62 -5.67 -13.78
CA GLY A 258 14.30 -6.47 -12.58
C GLY A 258 12.95 -6.11 -11.95
N VAL A 259 12.29 -7.08 -11.31
CA VAL A 259 10.98 -6.89 -10.68
C VAL A 259 11.16 -6.55 -9.20
N GLU A 260 10.60 -5.43 -8.76
CA GLU A 260 10.58 -5.02 -7.35
C GLU A 260 9.17 -4.62 -6.91
N TYR A 261 8.92 -4.62 -5.59
CA TYR A 261 7.70 -4.07 -5.04
C TYR A 261 7.79 -2.54 -4.98
N LEU A 262 7.10 -1.86 -5.88
CA LEU A 262 7.15 -0.40 -6.01
C LEU A 262 5.84 0.24 -5.57
N GLY A 263 5.96 1.35 -4.83
CA GLY A 263 4.89 2.30 -4.59
C GLY A 263 4.97 3.43 -5.61
N MET A 264 3.85 3.91 -6.14
CA MET A 264 3.86 4.95 -7.17
C MET A 264 2.74 5.97 -6.99
N ILE A 265 3.04 7.23 -7.34
CA ILE A 265 2.06 8.30 -7.46
C ILE A 265 2.36 9.20 -8.67
N PRO A 266 1.40 9.34 -9.62
CA PRO A 266 1.56 10.22 -10.77
C PRO A 266 1.30 11.69 -10.42
N PHE A 267 1.90 12.58 -11.20
CA PHE A 267 1.65 14.02 -11.21
C PHE A 267 1.14 14.47 -12.56
N ILE A 268 0.23 15.43 -12.53
CA ILE A 268 -0.30 16.09 -13.72
C ILE A 268 0.06 17.58 -13.73
N ALA A 269 0.21 18.15 -14.93
CA ALA A 269 0.34 19.59 -15.09
C ALA A 269 -1.00 20.28 -14.77
N SER A 270 -0.98 21.27 -13.88
CA SER A 270 -2.19 21.94 -13.36
C SER A 270 -3.14 22.46 -14.46
N ALA A 271 -2.60 22.97 -15.57
CA ALA A 271 -3.40 23.59 -16.63
C ALA A 271 -3.96 22.61 -17.68
N ARG A 272 -3.37 21.42 -17.84
CA ARG A 272 -3.68 20.52 -18.97
C ARG A 272 -4.09 19.11 -18.57
N GLN A 273 -3.94 18.74 -17.29
CA GLN A 273 -4.20 17.39 -16.77
C GLN A 273 -3.40 16.24 -17.42
N ASN A 274 -2.42 16.56 -18.27
CA ASN A 274 -1.47 15.57 -18.80
C ASN A 274 -0.49 15.16 -17.70
N MET A 275 -0.09 13.89 -17.68
CA MET A 275 0.97 13.44 -16.79
C MET A 275 2.29 14.12 -17.13
N THR A 276 3.00 14.55 -16.08
CA THR A 276 4.30 15.22 -16.19
C THR A 276 5.39 14.50 -15.43
N ALA A 277 5.04 13.71 -14.42
CA ALA A 277 5.98 12.90 -13.68
C ALA A 277 5.29 11.74 -12.95
N VAL A 278 6.06 10.75 -12.52
CA VAL A 278 5.67 9.73 -11.55
C VAL A 278 6.74 9.67 -10.47
N LEU A 279 6.33 9.80 -9.21
CA LEU A 279 7.20 9.50 -8.08
C LEU A 279 7.02 8.04 -7.69
N MET A 280 8.13 7.33 -7.58
CA MET A 280 8.20 5.92 -7.22
C MET A 280 8.95 5.76 -5.90
N VAL A 281 8.55 4.78 -5.10
CA VAL A 281 9.24 4.38 -3.88
C VAL A 281 9.48 2.88 -3.87
N ARG A 282 10.69 2.46 -3.55
CA ARG A 282 11.08 1.04 -3.45
C ARG A 282 10.70 0.48 -2.08
N ASN A 283 10.11 -0.71 -2.05
CA ASN A 283 9.67 -1.38 -0.82
C ASN A 283 10.51 -2.61 -0.46
N ASP A 284 11.35 -3.09 -1.38
CA ASP A 284 12.25 -4.21 -1.13
C ASP A 284 13.33 -3.83 -0.11
N GLU A 285 13.68 -4.77 0.77
CA GLU A 285 14.49 -4.55 1.99
C GLU A 285 15.77 -3.74 1.75
N SER A 286 16.55 -4.09 0.72
CA SER A 286 17.85 -3.46 0.43
C SER A 286 17.75 -1.99 -0.02
N ARG A 287 16.60 -1.59 -0.55
CA ARG A 287 16.35 -0.26 -1.13
C ARG A 287 15.10 0.39 -0.51
N TYR A 288 14.66 -0.10 0.65
CA TYR A 288 13.42 0.32 1.27
C TYR A 288 13.37 1.83 1.50
N GLY A 289 12.30 2.47 1.01
CA GLY A 289 12.08 3.91 1.14
C GLY A 289 12.92 4.78 0.21
N GLN A 290 13.67 4.20 -0.74
CA GLN A 290 14.33 4.99 -1.78
C GLN A 290 13.31 5.51 -2.78
N LEU A 291 13.32 6.83 -2.96
CA LEU A 291 12.41 7.56 -3.84
C LEU A 291 13.11 7.87 -5.16
N THR A 292 12.40 7.68 -6.26
CA THR A 292 12.85 8.04 -7.61
C THR A 292 11.75 8.84 -8.30
N LEU A 293 12.06 10.04 -8.79
CA LEU A 293 11.15 10.85 -9.57
C LEU A 293 11.47 10.65 -11.05
N VAL A 294 10.50 10.15 -11.81
CA VAL A 294 10.59 9.98 -13.26
C VAL A 294 9.79 11.11 -13.90
N GLU A 295 10.46 12.02 -14.58
CA GLU A 295 9.82 13.12 -15.32
C GLU A 295 9.60 12.74 -16.78
N PHE A 296 8.42 13.08 -17.30
CA PHE A 296 8.09 12.84 -18.70
C PHE A 296 8.51 14.04 -19.58
N PRO A 297 8.91 13.80 -20.84
CA PRO A 297 9.23 14.88 -21.77
C PRO A 297 8.04 15.81 -22.00
N ARG A 298 8.28 17.13 -21.95
CA ARG A 298 7.22 18.17 -22.06
C ARG A 298 6.55 18.24 -23.43
N ASP A 299 7.20 17.72 -24.46
CA ASP A 299 6.70 17.64 -25.83
C ASP A 299 5.72 16.46 -26.03
N GLN A 300 5.71 15.50 -25.11
CA GLN A 300 4.78 14.39 -25.13
C GLN A 300 3.50 14.71 -24.36
N GLN A 301 2.35 14.37 -24.95
CA GLN A 301 1.05 14.48 -24.30
C GLN A 301 0.66 13.12 -23.75
N ILE A 302 1.14 12.82 -22.55
CA ILE A 302 0.76 11.59 -21.83
C ILE A 302 -0.52 11.89 -21.05
N PRO A 303 -1.63 11.19 -21.31
CA PRO A 303 -2.91 11.51 -20.69
C PRO A 303 -2.89 11.21 -19.18
N GLY A 304 -3.47 12.09 -18.36
CA GLY A 304 -3.57 11.84 -16.91
C GLY A 304 -4.64 10.79 -16.56
N PRO A 305 -4.62 10.22 -15.33
CA PRO A 305 -5.64 9.26 -14.87
C PRO A 305 -7.09 9.72 -15.10
N GLY A 306 -7.42 10.97 -14.79
CA GLY A 306 -8.77 11.52 -15.00
C GLY A 306 -9.18 11.62 -16.48
N GLN A 307 -8.23 11.86 -17.38
CA GLN A 307 -8.49 11.88 -18.83
C GLN A 307 -8.75 10.46 -19.34
N VAL A 308 -7.91 9.48 -18.94
CA VAL A 308 -8.09 8.08 -19.32
C VAL A 308 -9.40 7.53 -18.77
N GLN A 309 -9.77 7.89 -17.53
CA GLN A 309 -11.07 7.54 -16.95
C GLN A 309 -12.23 8.02 -17.84
N ALA A 310 -12.16 9.26 -18.34
CA ALA A 310 -13.18 9.80 -19.24
C ALA A 310 -13.24 9.04 -20.57
N VAL A 311 -12.09 8.63 -21.13
CA VAL A 311 -12.03 7.80 -22.35
C VAL A 311 -12.69 6.43 -22.10
N ILE A 312 -12.37 5.78 -20.98
CA ILE A 312 -12.98 4.49 -20.58
C ILE A 312 -14.50 4.60 -20.46
N GLU A 313 -15.00 5.67 -19.83
CA GLU A 313 -16.44 5.88 -19.64
C GLU A 313 -17.18 6.26 -20.92
N GLN A 314 -16.49 6.83 -21.91
CA GLN A 314 -17.05 7.18 -23.20
C GLN A 314 -17.08 6.01 -24.19
N GLU A 315 -16.28 4.96 -23.96
CA GLU A 315 -16.23 3.79 -24.83
C GLU A 315 -17.63 3.13 -24.92
N PRO A 316 -18.24 3.05 -26.12
CA PRO A 316 -19.60 2.56 -26.27
C PRO A 316 -19.83 1.15 -25.71
N SER A 317 -18.89 0.23 -25.87
CA SER A 317 -19.04 -1.14 -25.35
C SER A 317 -19.07 -1.18 -23.82
N ILE A 318 -18.26 -0.33 -23.17
CA ILE A 318 -18.15 -0.25 -21.72
C ILE A 318 -19.35 0.51 -21.14
N SER A 319 -19.66 1.69 -21.67
CA SER A 319 -20.76 2.54 -21.18
C SER A 319 -22.12 1.85 -21.25
N GLN A 320 -22.40 1.07 -22.30
CA GLN A 320 -23.62 0.27 -22.42
C GLN A 320 -23.68 -0.84 -21.37
N GLU A 321 -22.60 -1.58 -21.18
CA GLU A 321 -22.52 -2.64 -20.16
C GLU A 321 -22.71 -2.02 -18.77
N LEU A 322 -21.92 -1.01 -18.38
CA LEU A 322 -22.06 -0.33 -17.08
C LEU A 322 -23.48 0.19 -16.82
N SER A 323 -24.13 0.77 -17.83
CA SER A 323 -25.50 1.27 -17.72
C SER A 323 -26.51 0.16 -17.42
N LEU A 324 -26.37 -1.01 -18.05
CA LEU A 324 -27.23 -2.17 -17.81
C LEU A 324 -27.06 -2.75 -16.41
N LEU A 325 -25.86 -2.66 -15.85
CA LEU A 325 -25.51 -3.30 -14.58
C LEU A 325 -25.96 -2.48 -13.39
N ARG A 326 -25.83 -1.15 -13.49
CA ARG A 326 -26.38 -0.21 -12.51
C ARG A 326 -27.92 -0.26 -12.43
N GLN A 327 -28.61 -0.77 -13.44
CA GLN A 327 -30.08 -0.84 -13.46
C GLN A 327 -30.68 -2.05 -12.71
N ARG A 328 -29.90 -3.11 -12.43
CA ARG A 328 -30.44 -4.39 -11.92
C ARG A 328 -30.34 -4.57 -10.41
N GLY A 329 -30.25 -3.48 -9.63
CA GLY A 329 -30.00 -3.58 -8.18
C GLY A 329 -28.62 -4.17 -7.85
N SER A 330 -27.65 -4.01 -8.77
CA SER A 330 -26.25 -4.40 -8.59
C SER A 330 -25.38 -3.15 -8.51
N GLY A 331 -24.49 -3.12 -7.52
CA GLY A 331 -23.45 -2.10 -7.41
C GLY A 331 -22.29 -2.43 -8.33
N VAL A 332 -21.92 -1.49 -9.21
CA VAL A 332 -20.70 -1.58 -10.01
C VAL A 332 -19.65 -0.67 -9.40
N ASP A 333 -18.59 -1.28 -8.88
CA ASP A 333 -17.48 -0.56 -8.27
C ASP A 333 -16.31 -0.49 -9.25
N MET A 334 -15.99 0.73 -9.70
CA MET A 334 -14.77 0.97 -10.46
C MET A 334 -13.59 0.96 -9.51
N GLY A 335 -12.71 -0.03 -9.69
CA GLY A 335 -11.47 -0.12 -8.94
C GLY A 335 -10.54 1.05 -9.22
N HIS A 336 -9.46 1.11 -8.45
CA HIS A 336 -8.43 2.12 -8.62
C HIS A 336 -7.73 1.99 -9.99
N LEU A 337 -7.58 3.11 -10.71
CA LEU A 337 -6.94 3.14 -12.02
C LEU A 337 -5.42 3.14 -11.84
N ARG A 338 -4.76 2.02 -12.13
CA ARG A 338 -3.30 1.87 -11.96
C ARG A 338 -2.56 2.40 -13.17
N VAL A 339 -1.61 3.31 -12.93
CA VAL A 339 -0.66 3.80 -13.94
C VAL A 339 0.57 2.90 -13.91
N VAL A 340 0.89 2.27 -15.05
CA VAL A 340 2.04 1.37 -15.22
C VAL A 340 2.96 1.97 -16.27
N PRO A 341 4.02 2.70 -15.87
CA PRO A 341 5.03 3.18 -16.80
C PRO A 341 5.78 2.01 -17.43
N LEU A 342 5.92 2.06 -18.75
CA LEU A 342 6.73 1.17 -19.59
C LEU A 342 7.84 2.01 -20.23
N ASP A 343 8.82 1.37 -20.88
CA ASP A 343 10.01 2.07 -21.40
C ASP A 343 9.69 3.25 -22.34
N SER A 344 8.67 3.09 -23.20
CA SER A 344 8.29 4.11 -24.20
C SER A 344 6.82 4.50 -24.16
N SER A 345 6.05 4.05 -23.16
CA SER A 345 4.62 4.31 -23.07
C SER A 345 4.11 4.15 -21.64
N VAL A 346 2.83 4.45 -21.42
CA VAL A 346 2.18 4.25 -20.14
C VAL A 346 0.93 3.41 -20.36
N LEU A 347 0.81 2.32 -19.61
CA LEU A 347 -0.36 1.47 -19.60
C LEU A 347 -1.23 1.82 -18.39
N TYR A 348 -2.54 1.87 -18.59
CA TYR A 348 -3.53 2.10 -17.55
C TYR A 348 -4.35 0.84 -17.36
N VAL A 349 -4.48 0.38 -16.11
CA VAL A 349 -5.20 -0.85 -15.77
C VAL A 349 -6.21 -0.56 -14.68
N GLN A 350 -7.48 -0.89 -14.92
CA GLN A 350 -8.57 -0.70 -13.96
C GLN A 350 -9.40 -1.97 -13.81
N PRO A 351 -9.49 -2.54 -12.59
CA PRO A 351 -10.43 -3.62 -12.33
C PRO A 351 -11.85 -3.07 -12.14
N LEU A 352 -12.85 -3.82 -12.59
CA LEU A 352 -14.27 -3.57 -12.36
C LEU A 352 -14.82 -4.67 -11.48
N PHE A 353 -15.47 -4.28 -10.38
CA PHE A 353 -16.06 -5.20 -9.43
C PHE A 353 -17.59 -5.11 -9.46
N LEU A 354 -18.24 -6.24 -9.17
CA LEU A 354 -19.67 -6.30 -8.90
C LEU A 354 -19.95 -6.65 -7.46
N SER A 355 -21.02 -6.07 -6.96
CA SER A 355 -21.58 -6.43 -5.67
C SER A 355 -23.11 -6.36 -5.69
N ALA A 356 -23.76 -7.15 -4.83
CA ALA A 356 -25.20 -7.02 -4.58
C ALA A 356 -25.47 -5.83 -3.64
N GLU A 357 -26.64 -5.19 -3.75
CA GLU A 357 -27.01 -4.04 -2.90
C GLU A 357 -27.18 -4.40 -1.41
N GLU A 358 -27.84 -5.52 -1.10
CA GLU A 358 -28.15 -5.90 0.29
C GLU A 358 -27.00 -6.64 1.00
N ASN A 359 -26.04 -7.19 0.25
CA ASN A 359 -24.86 -7.85 0.81
C ASN A 359 -23.66 -7.73 -0.16
N PRO A 360 -22.90 -6.63 -0.09
CA PRO A 360 -21.90 -6.31 -1.10
C PRO A 360 -20.60 -7.07 -0.85
N ILE A 361 -20.52 -8.31 -1.37
CA ILE A 361 -19.24 -9.00 -1.55
C ILE A 361 -18.74 -8.65 -2.95
N PRO A 362 -17.67 -7.85 -3.09
CA PRO A 362 -17.17 -7.44 -4.40
C PRO A 362 -16.46 -8.60 -5.10
N GLU A 363 -16.92 -8.95 -6.30
CA GLU A 363 -16.29 -9.94 -7.17
C GLU A 363 -15.67 -9.25 -8.38
N LEU A 364 -14.44 -9.64 -8.75
CA LEU A 364 -13.79 -9.13 -9.96
C LEU A 364 -14.59 -9.59 -11.18
N TRP A 365 -15.16 -8.63 -11.90
CA TRP A 365 -15.92 -8.92 -13.11
C TRP A 365 -15.06 -8.80 -14.36
N ARG A 366 -14.42 -7.63 -14.53
CA ARG A 366 -13.67 -7.29 -15.74
C ARG A 366 -12.40 -6.55 -15.38
N VAL A 367 -11.46 -6.56 -16.32
CA VAL A 367 -10.28 -5.71 -16.32
C VAL A 367 -10.36 -4.84 -17.58
N VAL A 368 -10.27 -3.54 -17.38
CA VAL A 368 -10.13 -2.54 -18.43
C VAL A 368 -8.66 -2.16 -18.54
N VAL A 369 -8.15 -2.12 -19.77
CA VAL A 369 -6.78 -1.69 -20.06
C VAL A 369 -6.82 -0.61 -21.13
N SER A 370 -5.97 0.40 -21.01
CA SER A 370 -5.81 1.46 -22.01
C SER A 370 -4.34 1.83 -22.20
N ASP A 371 -3.97 2.17 -23.44
CA ASP A 371 -2.68 2.81 -23.79
C ASP A 371 -2.76 4.35 -23.72
N GLY A 372 -3.88 4.88 -23.21
CA GLY A 372 -4.23 6.30 -23.16
C GLY A 372 -5.09 6.79 -24.32
N ARG A 373 -5.29 5.98 -25.37
CA ARG A 373 -6.13 6.30 -26.53
C ARG A 373 -7.15 5.22 -26.83
N ASN A 374 -6.69 3.99 -26.93
CA ASN A 374 -7.48 2.80 -27.15
C ASN A 374 -7.86 2.19 -25.80
N VAL A 375 -9.00 1.50 -25.76
CA VAL A 375 -9.50 0.85 -24.56
C VAL A 375 -9.91 -0.57 -24.91
N SER A 376 -9.56 -1.52 -24.05
CA SER A 376 -10.04 -2.90 -24.14
C SER A 376 -10.53 -3.36 -22.77
N MET A 377 -11.63 -4.11 -22.75
CA MET A 377 -12.22 -4.66 -21.54
C MET A 377 -12.46 -6.17 -21.71
N ALA A 378 -11.96 -6.97 -20.77
CA ALA A 378 -12.11 -8.43 -20.82
C ALA A 378 -12.20 -9.05 -19.42
N GLN A 379 -12.38 -10.38 -19.34
CA GLN A 379 -12.51 -11.11 -18.07
C GLN A 379 -11.17 -11.28 -17.34
N SER A 380 -10.06 -11.17 -18.05
CA SER A 380 -8.72 -11.27 -17.49
C SER A 380 -7.83 -10.14 -18.03
N LEU A 381 -6.78 -9.80 -17.27
CA LEU A 381 -5.77 -8.85 -17.71
C LEU A 381 -5.13 -9.26 -19.04
N SER A 382 -4.80 -10.56 -19.20
CA SER A 382 -4.20 -11.09 -20.42
C SER A 382 -5.09 -10.91 -21.65
N ALA A 383 -6.40 -11.17 -21.52
CA ALA A 383 -7.36 -11.00 -22.60
C ALA A 383 -7.59 -9.51 -22.94
N ALA A 384 -7.62 -8.64 -21.92
CA ALA A 384 -7.77 -7.20 -22.13
C ALA A 384 -6.50 -6.60 -22.80
N MET A 385 -5.31 -7.06 -22.42
CA MET A 385 -4.06 -6.67 -23.09
C MET A 385 -4.03 -7.13 -24.55
N ALA A 386 -4.45 -8.35 -24.85
CA ALA A 386 -4.51 -8.86 -26.22
C ALA A 386 -5.47 -8.02 -27.09
N GLY A 387 -6.55 -7.51 -26.51
CA GLY A 387 -7.51 -6.66 -27.20
C GLY A 387 -7.05 -5.23 -27.48
N LEU A 388 -5.93 -4.77 -26.91
CA LEU A 388 -5.32 -3.48 -27.25
C LEU A 388 -4.40 -3.54 -28.47
N ASP A 389 -4.11 -4.73 -28.99
CA ASP A 389 -3.17 -4.96 -30.10
C ASP A 389 -1.84 -4.22 -29.90
N LEU A 390 -1.36 -4.18 -28.66
CA LEU A 390 -0.08 -3.55 -28.33
C LEU A 390 1.02 -4.24 -29.16
N PRO A 391 1.95 -3.48 -29.76
CA PRO A 391 3.11 -4.07 -30.42
C PRO A 391 3.93 -4.79 -29.36
N VAL A 392 3.70 -6.10 -29.21
CA VAL A 392 4.55 -6.97 -28.41
C VAL A 392 5.86 -7.05 -29.18
N SER A 393 6.83 -6.22 -28.81
CA SER A 393 8.22 -6.53 -29.17
C SER A 393 8.48 -7.93 -28.65
N ALA A 394 8.79 -8.85 -29.56
CA ALA A 394 9.26 -10.17 -29.20
C ALA A 394 10.34 -10.01 -28.11
N PRO A 395 10.37 -10.88 -27.08
CA PRO A 395 11.40 -10.80 -26.06
C PRO A 395 12.75 -10.67 -26.76
N ALA A 396 13.50 -9.63 -26.41
CA ALA A 396 14.84 -9.44 -26.92
C ALA A 396 15.58 -10.77 -26.72
N GLN A 397 16.07 -11.38 -27.81
CA GLN A 397 16.92 -12.55 -27.70
C GLN A 397 18.05 -12.17 -26.76
N GLU A 398 18.20 -12.92 -25.65
CA GLU A 398 19.38 -12.79 -24.80
C GLU A 398 20.61 -12.83 -25.72
N PRO A 399 21.45 -11.77 -25.70
CA PRO A 399 22.58 -11.71 -26.61
C PRO A 399 23.46 -12.92 -26.36
N GLU A 400 23.80 -13.65 -27.43
CA GLU A 400 24.73 -14.77 -27.32
C GLU A 400 25.99 -14.29 -26.60
N PRO A 401 26.46 -15.00 -25.55
CA PRO A 401 27.65 -14.60 -24.84
C PRO A 401 28.83 -14.52 -25.82
N LEU A 402 29.44 -13.33 -25.89
CA LEU A 402 30.60 -13.03 -26.72
C LEU A 402 31.79 -13.90 -26.26
N THR A 403 31.92 -15.10 -26.84
CA THR A 403 32.95 -16.08 -26.50
C THR A 403 33.87 -16.34 -27.70
N GLY A 404 35.15 -16.63 -27.42
CA GLY A 404 36.18 -16.92 -28.43
C GLY A 404 37.08 -15.73 -28.81
N SER A 405 38.17 -15.98 -29.54
CA SER A 405 39.23 -15.01 -29.85
C SER A 405 38.83 -13.84 -30.78
N GLY A 406 37.60 -13.86 -31.32
CA GLY A 406 37.05 -12.83 -32.21
C GLY A 406 36.13 -11.81 -31.53
N TRP A 407 35.89 -11.94 -30.22
CA TRP A 407 34.95 -11.08 -29.48
C TRP A 407 35.23 -9.57 -29.58
N PRO A 408 36.49 -9.07 -29.60
CA PRO A 408 36.73 -7.62 -29.60
C PRO A 408 36.27 -6.94 -30.89
N ARG A 409 36.40 -7.63 -32.04
CA ARG A 409 35.89 -7.12 -33.32
C ARG A 409 34.37 -7.11 -33.36
N ARG A 410 33.76 -8.19 -32.88
CA ARG A 410 32.30 -8.33 -32.82
C ARG A 410 31.66 -7.29 -31.89
N ALA A 411 32.33 -6.97 -30.78
CA ALA A 411 31.91 -5.90 -29.87
C ALA A 411 32.02 -4.50 -30.52
N LEU A 412 33.08 -4.26 -31.30
CA LEU A 412 33.24 -2.99 -32.02
C LEU A 412 32.19 -2.84 -33.13
N ASP A 413 31.91 -3.90 -33.87
CA ASP A 413 30.89 -3.90 -34.93
C ASP A 413 29.49 -3.60 -34.35
N LEU A 414 29.15 -4.21 -33.21
CA LEU A 414 27.90 -3.94 -32.49
C LEU A 414 27.83 -2.49 -31.99
N LEU A 415 28.91 -1.96 -31.43
CA LEU A 415 28.99 -0.56 -31.01
C LEU A 415 28.80 0.41 -32.18
N ASP A 416 29.45 0.14 -33.32
CA ASP A 416 29.31 0.95 -34.54
C ASP A 416 27.90 0.85 -35.14
N GLN A 417 27.21 -0.26 -34.95
CA GLN A 417 25.80 -0.43 -35.32
C GLN A 417 24.90 0.40 -34.41
N ALA A 418 25.08 0.29 -33.09
CA ALA A 418 24.34 1.08 -32.10
C ALA A 418 24.53 2.58 -32.30
N VAL A 419 25.76 3.05 -32.53
CA VAL A 419 26.06 4.47 -32.79
C VAL A 419 25.42 4.97 -34.10
N ARG A 420 25.33 4.13 -35.13
CA ARG A 420 24.62 4.46 -36.38
C ARG A 420 23.12 4.55 -36.17
N SER A 421 22.52 3.54 -35.54
CA SER A 421 21.09 3.52 -35.22
C SER A 421 20.68 4.70 -34.33
N GLN A 422 21.53 5.09 -33.38
CA GLN A 422 21.33 6.30 -32.56
C GLN A 422 21.32 7.58 -33.41
N ARG A 423 22.26 7.71 -34.36
CA ARG A 423 22.35 8.89 -35.25
C ARG A 423 21.19 9.00 -36.23
N GLU A 424 20.64 7.86 -36.65
CA GLU A 424 19.53 7.76 -37.60
C GLU A 424 18.15 7.82 -36.91
N GLY A 425 18.11 7.83 -35.56
CA GLY A 425 16.86 7.82 -34.79
C GLY A 425 16.13 6.47 -34.82
N ASP A 426 16.80 5.40 -35.24
CA ASP A 426 16.28 4.03 -35.27
C ASP A 426 16.50 3.34 -33.91
N TRP A 427 15.61 3.62 -32.97
CA TRP A 427 15.67 3.03 -31.62
C TRP A 427 15.40 1.52 -31.60
N ALA A 428 14.69 0.99 -32.60
CA ALA A 428 14.48 -0.45 -32.74
C ALA A 428 15.75 -1.18 -33.20
N GLY A 429 16.56 -0.53 -34.06
CA GLY A 429 17.88 -1.01 -34.46
C GLY A 429 18.95 -0.87 -33.36
N TYR A 430 18.82 0.13 -32.48
CA TYR A 430 19.75 0.34 -31.36
C TYR A 430 19.68 -0.77 -30.30
N GLY A 431 18.49 -1.35 -30.08
CA GLY A 431 18.24 -2.36 -29.05
C GLY A 431 18.39 -3.82 -29.49
N ARG A 432 18.83 -4.08 -30.72
CA ARG A 432 19.22 -5.41 -31.23
C ARG A 432 20.71 -5.59 -31.08
#